data_AF-A0A534UQZ5-F1
#
_entry.id   AF-A0A534UQZ5-F1
#
_cell.length_a   1.000
_cell.length_b   1.000
_cell.length_c   1.000
_cell.angle_alpha   90.00
_cell.angle_beta   90.00
_cell.angle_gamma   90.00
#
_symmetry.space_group_name_H-M   'P 1'
#
loop_
_entity.id
_entity.type
_entity.pdbx_description
1 polymer ?
#
loop_
_entity_poly.entity_id
_entity_poly.type
_entity_poly.pdbx_seq_one_letter_code
_entity_poly.pdbx_strand_id
1 'polypeptide(L)'
;MFLGCRPLARQASDTYVGAMPPATAPSRDVMHRLLDGLQTLIREHLALARVELKQDLRTMGRDLATGAAGLPPLAAGFLLLMFAIASLLSLWIPAWAAFGIVALVNLAAGGAITWSGSRSIARDRIEMPCTAEEIRRDREWMAALKHEARGNSASARATGALSQPGSRPDVTPQ
;
A
#
# COMPACT_ATOMS: atom_id res chain seq x y z
N MET A 1 20.59 -26.05 16.79
CA MET A 1 20.72 -25.73 18.23
C MET A 1 20.28 -24.28 18.45
N PHE A 2 18.97 -24.04 18.44
CA PHE A 2 18.37 -22.76 18.85
C PHE A 2 17.47 -23.07 20.05
N LEU A 3 18.04 -22.91 21.24
CA LEU A 3 17.29 -22.80 22.49
C LEU A 3 16.52 -21.46 22.46
N GLY A 4 15.28 -21.48 22.96
CA GLY A 4 14.74 -20.31 23.64
C GLY A 4 13.35 -19.84 23.26
N CYS A 5 12.35 -20.73 23.25
CA CYS A 5 10.99 -20.29 23.60
C CYS A 5 10.99 -19.94 25.09
N ARG A 6 11.30 -18.69 25.44
CA ARG A 6 10.95 -18.15 26.75
C ARG A 6 9.47 -17.79 26.71
N PRO A 7 8.60 -18.43 27.51
CA PRO A 7 7.26 -17.89 27.71
C PRO A 7 7.45 -16.57 28.47
N LEU A 8 7.09 -15.45 27.83
CA LEU A 8 6.91 -14.21 28.55
C LEU A 8 5.80 -14.45 29.56
N ALA A 9 6.26 -14.53 30.80
CA ALA A 9 5.46 -14.47 32.00
C ALA A 9 4.30 -13.51 31.79
N ARG A 10 3.11 -14.05 32.04
CA ARG A 10 1.89 -13.34 32.37
C ARG A 10 2.21 -12.40 33.53
N GLN A 11 2.74 -11.23 33.20
CA GLN A 11 2.93 -10.14 34.13
C GLN A 11 1.53 -9.59 34.36
N ALA A 12 0.90 -10.14 35.39
CA ALA A 12 -0.17 -9.50 36.11
C ALA A 12 0.35 -8.11 36.50
N SER A 13 0.00 -7.12 35.69
CA SER A 13 0.04 -5.73 36.10
C SER A 13 -1.10 -5.53 37.09
N ASP A 14 -0.75 -5.79 38.33
CA ASP A 14 -1.31 -5.14 39.50
C ASP A 14 -1.56 -3.66 39.20
N THR A 15 -2.75 -3.20 39.58
CA THR A 15 -2.99 -1.82 40.01
C THR A 15 -3.03 -0.75 38.90
N TYR A 16 -4.05 -0.81 38.05
CA TYR A 16 -4.73 0.44 37.63
C TYR A 16 -5.59 0.96 38.80
N VAL A 17 -4.95 1.36 39.91
CA VAL A 17 -5.57 2.33 40.84
C VAL A 17 -5.23 3.71 40.29
N GLY A 18 -5.87 4.03 39.17
CA GLY A 18 -6.08 5.41 38.75
C GLY A 18 -7.31 5.88 39.51
N ALA A 19 -7.14 6.81 40.44
CA ALA A 19 -8.22 7.46 41.16
C ALA A 19 -9.41 7.77 40.23
N MET A 20 -10.59 7.24 40.56
CA MET A 20 -11.84 7.68 39.93
C MET A 20 -11.97 9.18 40.23
N PRO A 21 -11.90 10.07 39.22
CA PRO A 21 -12.16 11.48 39.46
C PRO A 21 -13.63 11.63 39.87
N PRO A 22 -13.96 12.57 40.79
CA PRO A 22 -15.36 12.90 41.06
C PRO A 22 -16.08 13.22 39.74
N ALA A 23 -17.31 12.73 39.59
CA ALA A 23 -18.08 12.68 38.34
C ALA A 23 -18.54 14.05 37.79
N THR A 24 -17.69 15.07 37.83
CA THR A 24 -17.93 16.42 37.33
C THR A 24 -16.67 17.06 36.71
N ALA A 25 -15.84 16.28 36.01
CA ALA A 25 -14.77 16.86 35.18
C ALA A 25 -15.36 17.25 33.81
N PRO A 26 -15.07 18.46 33.28
CA PRO A 26 -15.54 18.87 31.97
C PRO A 26 -15.06 17.86 30.94
N SER A 27 -15.95 17.41 30.05
CA SER A 27 -15.71 16.48 28.93
C SER A 27 -14.45 16.82 28.09
N ARG A 28 -13.99 18.05 28.18
CA ARG A 28 -12.74 18.57 27.63
C ARG A 28 -11.47 17.89 28.16
N ASP A 29 -11.40 17.55 29.45
CA ASP A 29 -10.18 16.95 30.06
C ASP A 29 -9.94 15.51 29.62
N VAL A 30 -11.01 14.73 29.42
CA VAL A 30 -10.91 13.35 28.93
C VAL A 30 -10.45 13.33 27.48
N MET A 31 -10.97 14.25 26.67
CA MET A 31 -10.56 14.39 25.27
C MET A 31 -9.09 14.79 25.14
N HIS A 32 -8.61 15.71 25.98
CA HIS A 32 -7.19 16.10 25.99
C HIS A 32 -6.28 14.92 26.33
N ARG A 33 -6.63 14.10 27.33
CA ARG A 33 -5.82 12.93 27.73
C ARG A 33 -5.78 11.84 26.66
N LEU A 34 -6.88 11.60 25.94
CA LEU A 34 -6.92 10.66 24.82
C LEU A 34 -6.11 11.16 23.62
N LEU A 35 -6.19 12.46 23.32
CA LEU A 35 -5.39 13.11 22.27
C LEU A 35 -3.90 13.02 22.58
N ASP A 36 -3.50 13.27 23.83
CA ASP A 36 -2.10 13.16 24.26
C ASP A 36 -1.58 11.72 24.18
N GLY A 37 -2.40 10.74 24.55
CA GLY A 37 -2.08 9.31 24.42
C GLY A 37 -1.90 8.86 22.96
N LEU A 38 -2.79 9.30 22.06
CA LEU A 38 -2.70 9.02 20.63
C LEU A 38 -1.47 9.70 20.00
N GLN A 39 -1.15 10.93 20.44
CA GLN A 39 0.04 11.65 19.96
C GLN A 39 1.34 10.93 20.35
N THR A 40 1.40 10.36 21.55
CA THR A 40 2.53 9.55 22.01
C THR A 40 2.69 8.28 21.17
N LEU A 41 1.62 7.51 20.95
CA LEU A 41 1.68 6.28 20.13
C LEU A 41 2.10 6.56 18.69
N ILE A 42 1.51 7.59 18.06
CA ILE A 42 1.85 7.96 16.68
C ILE A 42 3.32 8.37 16.59
N ARG A 43 3.84 9.14 17.56
CA ARG A 43 5.24 9.57 17.56
C ARG A 43 6.21 8.39 17.69
N GLU A 44 5.89 7.37 18.49
CA GLU A 44 6.70 6.16 18.62
C GLU A 44 6.72 5.33 17.33
N HIS A 45 5.56 5.08 16.72
CA HIS A 45 5.49 4.35 15.46
C HIS A 45 6.12 5.13 14.29
N LEU A 46 6.01 6.46 14.27
CA LEU A 46 6.70 7.28 13.27
C LEU A 46 8.22 7.30 13.48
N ALA A 47 8.68 7.30 14.73
CA ALA A 47 10.11 7.24 15.03
C ALA A 47 10.71 5.92 14.54
N LEU A 48 10.04 4.80 14.78
CA LEU A 48 10.43 3.48 14.25
C LEU A 48 10.39 3.45 12.72
N ALA A 49 9.26 3.82 12.12
CA ALA A 49 9.09 3.80 10.66
C ALA A 49 10.12 4.68 9.96
N ARG A 50 10.47 5.85 10.51
CA ARG A 50 11.52 6.71 9.94
C ARG A 50 12.91 6.09 10.03
N VAL A 51 13.22 5.37 11.09
CA VAL A 51 14.51 4.67 11.25
C VAL A 51 14.60 3.52 10.25
N GLU A 52 13.55 2.71 10.15
CA GLU A 52 13.49 1.59 9.22
C GLU A 52 13.53 2.07 7.76
N LEU A 53 12.76 3.10 7.40
CA LEU A 53 12.81 3.70 6.07
C LEU A 53 14.20 4.25 5.72
N LYS A 54 14.90 4.89 6.69
CA LYS A 54 16.29 5.33 6.49
C LYS A 54 17.23 4.15 6.28
N GLN A 55 17.01 3.05 6.99
CA GLN A 55 17.84 1.86 6.91
C GLN A 55 17.61 1.11 5.59
N ASP A 56 16.37 1.01 5.14
CA ASP A 56 16.00 0.50 3.81
C ASP A 56 16.59 1.37 2.70
N LEU A 57 16.41 2.69 2.76
CA LEU A 57 17.00 3.61 1.78
C LEU A 57 18.53 3.50 1.72
N ARG A 58 19.18 3.34 2.88
CA ARG A 58 20.64 3.20 2.95
C ARG A 58 21.10 1.84 2.41
N THR A 59 20.32 0.78 2.64
CA THR A 59 20.62 -0.57 2.15
C THR A 59 20.40 -0.65 0.65
N MET A 60 19.23 -0.22 0.16
CA MET A 60 18.95 -0.07 -1.27
C MET A 60 19.97 0.85 -1.97
N GLY A 61 20.32 1.97 -1.36
CA GLY A 61 21.31 2.90 -1.91
C GLY A 61 22.71 2.28 -1.96
N ARG A 62 23.09 1.48 -0.96
CA ARG A 62 24.39 0.79 -0.95
C ARG A 62 24.43 -0.36 -1.94
N ASP A 63 23.36 -1.15 -2.03
CA ASP A 63 23.24 -2.25 -2.98
C ASP A 63 23.19 -1.74 -4.43
N LEU A 64 22.52 -0.61 -4.66
CA LEU A 64 22.54 0.06 -5.95
C LEU A 64 23.92 0.66 -6.25
N ALA A 65 24.61 1.23 -5.26
CA ALA A 65 25.95 1.81 -5.46
C ALA A 65 27.01 0.73 -5.74
N THR A 66 26.98 -0.39 -5.02
CA THR A 66 27.91 -1.52 -5.27
C THR A 66 27.56 -2.24 -6.56
N GLY A 67 26.27 -2.41 -6.88
CA GLY A 67 25.81 -2.94 -8.16
C GLY A 67 26.13 -2.04 -9.35
N ALA A 68 26.04 -0.71 -9.18
CA ALA A 68 26.32 0.26 -10.24
C ALA A 68 27.82 0.58 -10.42
N ALA A 69 28.70 0.16 -9.50
CA ALA A 69 30.14 0.40 -9.62
C ALA A 69 30.74 -0.24 -10.90
N GLY A 70 30.14 -1.33 -11.39
CA GLY A 70 30.53 -1.96 -12.66
C GLY A 70 29.94 -1.29 -13.90
N LEU A 71 28.96 -0.40 -13.75
CA LEU A 71 28.25 0.20 -14.87
C LEU A 71 29.15 1.12 -15.74
N PRO A 72 30.02 1.99 -15.18
CA PRO A 72 30.90 2.83 -16.01
C PRO A 72 31.85 2.05 -16.94
N PRO A 73 32.65 1.08 -16.47
CA PRO A 73 33.53 0.34 -17.37
C PRO A 73 32.76 -0.55 -18.35
N LEU A 74 31.59 -1.07 -17.96
CA LEU A 74 30.74 -1.87 -18.85
C LEU A 74 30.12 -1.02 -19.96
N ALA A 75 29.64 0.18 -19.64
CA ALA A 75 29.16 1.15 -20.61
C ALA A 75 30.27 1.62 -21.55
N ALA A 76 31.46 1.90 -21.01
CA ALA A 76 32.63 2.28 -21.83
C ALA A 76 33.04 1.16 -22.78
N GLY A 77 33.12 -0.09 -22.30
CA GLY A 77 33.43 -1.26 -23.12
C GLY A 77 32.39 -1.51 -24.21
N PHE A 78 31.11 -1.35 -23.89
CA PHE A 78 30.02 -1.45 -24.86
C PHE A 78 30.12 -0.39 -25.96
N LEU A 79 30.40 0.86 -25.61
CA LEU A 79 30.60 1.94 -26.59
C LEU A 79 31.80 1.68 -27.50
N LEU A 80 32.92 1.23 -26.94
CA LEU A 80 34.11 0.85 -27.73
C LEU A 80 33.80 -0.32 -28.67
N LEU A 81 33.06 -1.33 -28.20
CA LEU A 81 32.65 -2.46 -29.02
C LEU A 81 31.76 -2.02 -30.19
N MET A 82 30.76 -1.17 -29.93
CA MET A 82 29.90 -0.63 -30.99
C MET A 82 30.69 0.21 -31.99
N PHE A 83 31.63 1.02 -31.51
CA PHE A 83 32.53 1.79 -32.37
C PHE A 83 33.39 0.89 -33.25
N ALA A 84 33.95 -0.20 -32.70
CA ALA A 84 34.72 -1.17 -33.45
C ALA A 84 33.89 -1.88 -34.52
N ILE A 85 32.66 -2.29 -34.20
CA ILE A 85 31.72 -2.90 -35.15
C ILE A 85 31.38 -1.92 -36.28
N ALA A 86 31.04 -0.68 -35.95
CA ALA A 86 30.74 0.34 -36.96
C ALA A 86 31.95 0.65 -37.86
N SER A 87 33.15 0.71 -37.28
CA SER A 87 34.40 0.93 -38.02
C SER A 87 34.71 -0.24 -38.95
N LEU A 88 34.48 -1.47 -38.50
CA LEU A 88 34.64 -2.67 -39.34
C LEU A 88 33.63 -2.66 -40.49
N LEU A 89 32.37 -2.30 -40.22
CA LEU A 89 31.33 -2.21 -41.24
C LEU A 89 31.61 -1.12 -42.28
N SER A 90 32.29 -0.04 -41.87
CA SER A 90 32.71 1.05 -42.75
C SER A 90 33.74 0.64 -43.82
N LEU A 91 34.30 -0.58 -43.75
CA LEU A 91 35.15 -1.11 -44.82
C LEU A 91 34.36 -1.47 -46.08
N TRP A 92 33.07 -1.76 -45.95
CA TRP A 92 32.21 -2.16 -47.07
C TRP A 92 31.22 -1.07 -47.50
N ILE A 93 30.88 -0.13 -46.62
CA ILE A 93 29.90 0.95 -46.87
C ILE A 93 30.41 2.31 -46.34
N PRO A 94 29.85 3.45 -46.78
CA PRO A 94 30.23 4.76 -46.25
C PRO A 94 30.09 4.84 -44.73
N ALA A 95 31.05 5.47 -44.05
CA ALA A 95 31.09 5.55 -42.60
C ALA A 95 29.78 6.05 -41.98
N TRP A 96 29.18 7.10 -42.55
CA TRP A 96 27.91 7.65 -42.06
C TRP A 96 26.77 6.61 -42.07
N ALA A 97 26.74 5.72 -43.07
CA ALA A 97 25.74 4.66 -43.17
C ALA A 97 26.02 3.54 -42.16
N ALA A 98 27.29 3.17 -41.97
CA ALA A 98 27.68 2.16 -40.98
C ALA A 98 27.27 2.56 -39.55
N PHE A 99 27.63 3.78 -39.14
CA PHE A 99 27.22 4.31 -37.82
C PHE A 99 25.70 4.43 -37.71
N GLY A 100 25.01 4.86 -38.78
CA GLY A 100 23.55 4.95 -38.82
C GLY A 100 22.86 3.61 -38.60
N ILE A 101 23.33 2.53 -39.25
CA ILE A 101 22.76 1.19 -39.10
C ILE A 101 22.96 0.68 -37.67
N VAL A 102 24.18 0.77 -37.14
CA VAL A 102 24.48 0.31 -35.76
C VAL A 102 23.65 1.08 -34.74
N ALA A 103 23.49 2.40 -34.92
CA ALA A 103 22.64 3.23 -34.07
C ALA A 103 21.17 2.78 -34.13
N LEU A 104 20.64 2.53 -35.32
CA LEU A 104 19.25 2.10 -35.50
C LEU A 104 18.98 0.74 -34.86
N VAL A 105 19.90 -0.22 -35.01
CA VAL A 105 19.82 -1.54 -34.37
C VAL A 105 19.82 -1.41 -32.85
N ASN A 106 20.71 -0.58 -32.29
CA ASN A 106 20.76 -0.34 -30.85
C ASN A 106 19.48 0.34 -30.33
N LEU A 107 18.94 1.30 -31.08
CA LEU A 107 17.70 1.98 -30.71
C LEU A 107 16.51 1.02 -30.75
N ALA A 108 16.46 0.12 -31.73
CA ALA A 108 15.43 -0.91 -31.81
C ALA A 108 15.56 -1.93 -30.66
N ALA A 109 16.77 -2.42 -30.38
CA ALA A 109 17.01 -3.36 -29.28
C ALA A 109 16.71 -2.73 -27.92
N GLY A 110 17.23 -1.53 -27.66
CA GLY A 110 16.96 -0.78 -26.43
C GLY A 110 15.49 -0.45 -26.27
N GLY A 111 14.85 0.05 -27.34
CA GLY A 111 13.42 0.32 -27.37
C GLY A 111 12.57 -0.92 -27.09
N ALA A 112 12.93 -2.07 -27.67
CA ALA A 112 12.24 -3.34 -27.42
C ALA A 112 12.38 -3.81 -25.97
N ILE A 113 13.57 -3.69 -25.37
CA ILE A 113 13.82 -4.04 -23.97
C ILE A 113 13.07 -3.08 -23.02
N THR A 114 13.11 -1.78 -23.27
CA THR A 114 12.36 -0.79 -22.47
C THR A 114 10.85 -1.02 -22.58
N TRP A 115 10.37 -1.35 -23.77
CA TRP A 115 8.96 -1.67 -24.01
C TRP A 115 8.55 -2.97 -23.31
N SER A 116 9.35 -4.04 -23.39
CA SER A 116 9.03 -5.32 -22.75
C SER A 116 9.11 -5.23 -21.23
N GLY A 117 10.13 -4.55 -20.70
CA GLY A 117 10.30 -4.34 -19.26
C GLY A 117 9.18 -3.51 -18.64
N SER A 118 8.77 -2.43 -19.31
CA SER A 118 7.60 -1.64 -18.86
C SER A 118 6.30 -2.45 -18.88
N ARG A 119 6.13 -3.35 -19.85
CA ARG A 119 5.00 -4.31 -19.87
C ARG A 119 5.07 -5.35 -18.77
N SER A 120 6.25 -5.87 -18.42
CA SER A 120 6.40 -6.87 -17.37
C SER A 120 6.08 -6.27 -16.00
N ILE A 121 6.60 -5.07 -15.70
CA ILE A 121 6.28 -4.34 -14.46
C ILE A 121 4.78 -4.00 -14.40
N ALA A 122 4.18 -3.63 -15.54
CA ALA A 122 2.74 -3.38 -15.60
C ALA A 122 1.89 -4.64 -15.38
N ARG A 123 2.41 -5.83 -15.71
CA ARG A 123 1.73 -7.11 -15.50
C ARG A 123 1.94 -7.67 -14.09
N ASP A 124 3.14 -7.57 -13.53
CA ASP A 124 3.44 -8.04 -12.16
C ASP A 124 2.72 -7.22 -11.10
N ARG A 125 2.38 -5.95 -11.40
CA ARG A 125 1.49 -5.13 -10.56
C ARG A 125 0.03 -5.63 -10.52
N ILE A 126 -0.33 -6.62 -11.33
CA ILE A 126 -1.64 -7.30 -11.30
C ILE A 126 -1.55 -8.64 -10.52
N GLU A 127 -0.36 -9.15 -10.23
CA GLU A 127 -0.14 -10.35 -9.41
C GLU A 127 0.31 -9.99 -7.99
N MET A 128 -0.60 -9.42 -7.20
CA MET A 128 -0.49 -9.43 -5.74
C MET A 128 -1.52 -10.43 -5.19
N PRO A 129 -1.25 -11.75 -5.21
CA PRO A 129 -2.23 -12.78 -4.84
C PRO A 129 -2.70 -12.67 -3.39
N CYS A 130 -1.93 -12.06 -2.48
CA CYS A 130 -2.40 -11.81 -1.11
C CYS A 130 -3.29 -10.56 -1.01
N THR A 131 -3.00 -9.49 -1.76
CA THR A 131 -3.76 -8.22 -1.69
C THR A 131 -5.05 -8.29 -2.54
N ALA A 132 -5.04 -9.05 -3.63
CA ALA A 132 -6.23 -9.26 -4.45
C ALA A 132 -7.33 -10.00 -3.68
N GLU A 133 -6.96 -11.01 -2.89
CA GLU A 133 -7.87 -11.78 -2.05
C GLU A 133 -8.45 -10.94 -0.90
N GLU A 134 -7.64 -10.09 -0.26
CA GLU A 134 -8.14 -9.18 0.77
C GLU A 134 -9.08 -8.12 0.19
N ILE A 135 -8.75 -7.53 -0.97
CA ILE A 135 -9.63 -6.57 -1.64
C ILE A 135 -10.92 -7.25 -2.14
N ARG A 136 -10.87 -8.51 -2.58
CA ARG A 136 -12.07 -9.27 -2.97
C ARG A 136 -12.98 -9.52 -1.77
N ARG A 137 -12.41 -9.92 -0.63
CA ARG A 137 -13.13 -10.10 0.63
C ARG A 137 -13.76 -8.80 1.13
N ASP A 138 -13.05 -7.67 1.03
CA ASP A 138 -13.57 -6.36 1.42
C ASP A 138 -14.75 -5.91 0.54
N ARG A 139 -14.70 -6.22 -0.77
CA ARG A 139 -15.81 -5.99 -1.69
C ARG A 139 -17.03 -6.84 -1.35
N GLU A 140 -16.83 -8.10 -1.00
CA GLU A 140 -17.91 -9.00 -0.58
C GLU A 140 -18.55 -8.51 0.72
N TRP A 141 -17.75 -8.05 1.68
CA TRP A 141 -18.27 -7.49 2.95
C TRP A 141 -19.10 -6.23 2.72
N MET A 142 -18.62 -5.33 1.85
CA MET A 142 -19.36 -4.12 1.45
C MET A 142 -20.66 -4.44 0.71
N ALA A 143 -20.67 -5.48 -0.13
CA ALA A 143 -21.88 -5.96 -0.79
C ALA A 143 -22.89 -6.50 0.22
N ALA A 144 -22.46 -7.30 1.19
CA ALA A 144 -23.31 -7.83 2.26
C ALA A 144 -23.96 -6.71 3.09
N LEU A 145 -23.18 -5.69 3.50
CA LEU A 145 -23.68 -4.53 4.24
C LEU A 145 -24.74 -3.74 3.44
N LYS A 146 -24.57 -3.61 2.13
CA LYS A 146 -25.55 -2.94 1.25
C LYS A 146 -26.87 -3.70 1.19
N HIS A 147 -26.83 -5.03 1.17
CA HIS A 147 -28.03 -5.86 1.18
C HIS A 147 -28.76 -5.80 2.52
N GLU A 148 -28.02 -5.78 3.63
CA GLU A 148 -28.58 -5.68 4.98
C GLU A 148 -29.21 -4.31 5.25
N ALA A 149 -28.56 -3.22 4.82
CA ALA A 149 -29.12 -1.87 4.90
C ALA A 149 -30.43 -1.72 4.10
N ARG A 150 -30.51 -2.33 2.91
CA ARG A 150 -31.74 -2.34 2.09
C ARG A 150 -32.86 -3.18 2.72
N GLY A 151 -32.54 -4.33 3.32
CA GLY A 151 -33.49 -5.19 4.02
C GLY A 151 -34.08 -4.51 5.26
N ASN A 152 -33.24 -3.86 6.07
CA ASN A 152 -33.68 -3.13 7.27
C ASN A 152 -34.56 -1.93 6.91
N SER A 153 -34.27 -1.25 5.78
CA SER A 153 -35.08 -0.14 5.27
C SER A 153 -36.47 -0.60 4.78
N ALA A 154 -36.56 -1.78 4.19
CA ALA A 154 -37.83 -2.37 3.76
C ALA A 154 -38.67 -2.85 4.95
N SER A 155 -38.02 -3.45 5.96
CA SER A 155 -38.64 -3.85 7.22
C SER A 155 -39.18 -2.63 8.00
N ALA A 156 -38.38 -1.56 8.14
CA ALA A 156 -38.82 -0.32 8.78
C ALA A 156 -40.04 0.32 8.08
N ARG A 157 -40.14 0.19 6.76
CA ARG A 157 -41.30 0.68 5.99
C ARG A 157 -42.54 -0.19 6.17
N ALA A 158 -42.39 -1.51 6.34
CA ALA A 158 -43.49 -2.42 6.65
C ALA A 158 -44.04 -2.22 8.07
N THR A 159 -43.15 -1.99 9.04
CA THR A 159 -43.54 -1.70 10.44
C THR A 159 -44.26 -0.36 10.58
N GLY A 160 -43.90 0.65 9.76
CA GLY A 160 -44.62 1.92 9.70
C GLY A 160 -46.05 1.82 9.13
N ALA A 161 -46.32 0.82 8.28
CA ALA A 161 -47.64 0.63 7.66
C ALA A 161 -48.67 -0.04 8.59
N LEU A 162 -48.23 -0.74 9.64
CA LEU A 162 -49.10 -1.39 10.64
C LEU A 162 -49.53 -0.45 11.79
N SER A 163 -49.03 0.78 11.81
CA SER A 163 -49.27 1.80 12.85
C SER A 163 -50.32 2.85 12.44
N GLN A 164 -51.42 2.46 11.78
CA GLN A 164 -52.54 3.36 11.53
C GLN A 164 -53.69 3.05 12.49
N PRO A 165 -53.88 3.82 13.60
CA PRO A 165 -55.04 3.67 14.45
C PRO A 165 -56.23 4.38 13.79
N GLY A 166 -56.93 3.65 12.92
CA GLY A 166 -58.08 4.14 12.17
C GLY A 166 -59.41 3.83 12.83
N SER A 167 -60.09 4.90 13.27
CA SER A 167 -61.56 5.05 13.42
C SER A 167 -62.28 4.25 14.52
N ARG A 168 -62.37 4.87 15.70
CA ARG A 168 -63.37 4.61 16.74
C ARG A 168 -64.70 5.27 16.27
N PRO A 169 -65.81 4.54 16.06
CA PRO A 169 -67.08 5.18 15.78
C PRO A 169 -67.61 5.86 17.04
N ASP A 170 -67.92 7.15 16.87
CA ASP A 170 -68.59 8.01 17.85
C ASP A 170 -70.02 7.51 18.07
N VAL A 171 -70.35 7.13 19.30
CA VAL A 171 -71.71 6.78 19.72
C VAL A 171 -72.19 7.90 20.64
N THR A 172 -72.92 8.84 20.05
CA THR A 172 -73.69 9.85 20.76
C THR A 172 -74.92 9.21 21.41
N PRO A 173 -75.24 9.54 22.68
CA PRO A 173 -76.57 9.31 23.23
C PRO A 173 -77.43 10.58 23.10
N GLN A 174 -78.71 10.37 22.82
CA GLN A 174 -79.93 11.21 22.94
C GLN A 174 -80.73 11.22 21.62
#